data_AF-A0A7X7IN02-F1
#
_entry.id   AF-A0A7X7IN02-F1
#
_cell.length_a   1.000
_cell.length_b   1.000
_cell.length_c   1.000
_cell.angle_alpha   90.00
_cell.angle_beta   90.00
_cell.angle_gamma   90.00
#
_symmetry.space_group_name_H-M   'P 1'
#
loop_
_entity.id
_entity.type
_entity.pdbx_description
1 polymer ?
#
loop_
_entity_poly.entity_id
_entity_poly.type
_entity_poly.pdbx_seq_one_letter_code
_entity_poly.pdbx_strand_id
1 'polypeptide(L)'
;MDRMDYLRRDSFFTGVIEGSVGSDRIIRMLNVIGDRLVVDEKGIYSVEKFLIARRMMYWQVYNHRTVISAEKLLTGLLVRARQVTAGGLKLFASPALTWFLEPKHNMASNEKRAELVAHFTALDESDILSASKVWMSCGDRVLEDLCRRFVYRNLLGIELQRKPFDPERVTVTENRAKEILGLKDDEVRLYVNTGDVYNQTYAPGTPEVRILLKNGTTRDITAVSDLFDKDALSEKVTRYYLCYPKEIMK
;
A
#
# COMPACT_ATOMS: atom_id res chain seq x y z
N MET A 1 2.14 9.72 17.81
CA MET A 1 1.39 10.84 17.21
C MET A 1 0.97 10.51 15.78
N ASP A 2 1.90 10.21 14.87
CA ASP A 2 1.65 9.78 13.48
C ASP A 2 0.40 8.89 13.26
N ARG A 3 0.39 7.67 13.82
CA ARG A 3 -0.76 6.74 13.69
C ARG A 3 -2.10 7.26 14.19
N MET A 4 -2.09 8.12 15.21
CA MET A 4 -3.31 8.72 15.73
C MET A 4 -3.83 9.84 14.84
N ASP A 5 -2.95 10.50 14.08
CA ASP A 5 -3.35 11.50 13.09
C ASP A 5 -3.90 10.83 11.84
N TYR A 6 -3.11 9.98 11.17
CA TYR A 6 -3.55 9.43 9.88
C TYR A 6 -4.79 8.54 10.02
N LEU A 7 -4.96 7.75 11.09
CA LEU A 7 -6.19 6.96 11.27
C LEU A 7 -7.42 7.86 11.39
N ARG A 8 -7.32 8.97 12.12
CA ARG A 8 -8.41 9.94 12.27
C ARG A 8 -8.67 10.68 10.95
N ARG A 9 -7.60 11.16 10.31
CA ARG A 9 -7.64 11.91 9.05
C ARG A 9 -8.20 11.06 7.92
N ASP A 10 -7.67 9.87 7.72
CA ASP A 10 -8.06 8.98 6.64
C ASP A 10 -9.49 8.50 6.84
N SER A 11 -9.90 8.16 8.08
CA SER A 11 -11.30 7.89 8.42
C SER A 11 -12.22 9.05 8.03
N PHE A 12 -11.82 10.28 8.35
CA PHE A 12 -12.58 11.49 8.01
C PHE A 12 -12.69 11.72 6.50
N PHE A 13 -11.59 11.67 5.75
CA PHE A 13 -11.57 11.96 4.30
C PHE A 13 -12.16 10.82 3.45
N THR A 14 -12.09 9.57 3.92
CA THR A 14 -12.69 8.42 3.21
C THR A 14 -14.16 8.19 3.57
N GLY A 15 -14.63 8.75 4.69
CA GLY A 15 -15.98 8.51 5.23
C GLY A 15 -16.14 7.18 5.96
N VAL A 16 -15.06 6.42 6.17
CA VAL A 16 -15.06 5.16 6.93
C VAL A 16 -15.10 5.48 8.43
N ILE A 17 -16.30 5.57 9.00
CA ILE A 17 -16.52 6.01 10.39
C ILE A 17 -15.97 5.03 11.43
N GLU A 18 -15.90 3.74 11.09
CA GLU A 18 -15.40 2.65 11.93
C GLU A 18 -13.89 2.80 12.20
N GLY A 19 -13.19 3.60 11.39
CA GLY A 19 -11.78 3.95 11.56
C GLY A 19 -11.51 5.11 12.51
N SER A 20 -12.56 5.77 13.04
CA SER A 20 -12.40 6.99 13.85
C SER A 20 -11.80 6.69 15.22
N VAL A 21 -10.71 7.39 15.56
CA VAL A 21 -9.97 7.22 16.81
C VAL A 21 -10.08 8.45 17.73
N GLY A 22 -10.17 8.20 19.04
CA GLY A 22 -10.23 9.25 20.06
C GLY A 22 -8.86 9.80 20.43
N SER A 23 -8.10 10.34 19.47
CA SER A 23 -6.70 10.75 19.64
C SER A 23 -6.49 11.70 20.82
N ASP A 24 -7.37 12.69 20.98
CA ASP A 24 -7.29 13.69 22.07
C ASP A 24 -7.48 13.07 23.46
N ARG A 25 -8.23 11.97 23.56
CA ARG A 25 -8.39 11.24 24.82
C ARG A 25 -7.18 10.37 25.11
N ILE A 26 -6.63 9.70 24.11
CA ILE A 26 -5.42 8.88 24.26
C ILE A 26 -4.25 9.75 24.73
N ILE A 27 -4.03 10.90 24.08
CA ILE A 27 -2.95 11.84 24.42
C ILE A 27 -3.06 12.30 25.89
N ARG A 28 -4.27 12.61 26.37
CA ARG A 28 -4.49 13.03 27.76
C ARG A 28 -4.19 11.94 28.78
N MET A 29 -4.19 10.67 28.39
CA MET A 29 -3.89 9.52 29.24
C MET A 29 -2.45 9.04 29.06
N LEU A 30 -1.64 9.68 28.21
CA LEU A 30 -0.24 9.32 28.06
C LEU A 30 0.56 9.73 29.30
N ASN A 31 1.47 8.85 29.71
CA ASN A 31 2.35 9.04 30.85
C ASN A 31 3.72 8.41 30.56
N VAL A 32 4.71 8.65 31.41
CA VAL A 32 6.07 8.14 31.24
C VAL A 32 6.53 7.44 32.51
N ILE A 33 6.91 6.17 32.38
CA ILE A 33 7.48 5.36 33.46
C ILE A 33 8.73 4.67 32.94
N GLY A 34 9.87 4.90 33.60
CA GLY A 34 11.14 4.25 33.26
C GLY A 34 11.56 4.50 31.80
N ASP A 35 11.45 5.75 31.35
CA ASP A 35 11.74 6.18 29.97
C ASP A 35 10.92 5.45 28.89
N ARG A 36 9.72 4.98 29.26
CA ARG A 36 8.77 4.35 28.35
C ARG A 36 7.43 5.06 28.41
N LEU A 37 6.84 5.26 27.23
CA LEU A 37 5.48 5.75 27.10
C LEU A 37 4.51 4.67 27.60
N VAL A 38 3.61 5.06 28.49
CA VAL A 38 2.52 4.23 29.01
C VAL A 38 1.21 5.00 28.92
N VAL A 39 0.08 4.30 29.06
CA VAL A 39 -1.26 4.89 29.10
C VAL A 39 -1.84 4.63 30.48
N ASP A 40 -2.39 5.66 31.14
CA ASP A 40 -3.08 5.47 32.41
C ASP A 40 -4.26 4.50 32.28
N GLU A 41 -4.56 3.74 33.33
CA GLU A 41 -5.63 2.72 33.38
C GLU A 41 -7.00 3.22 32.86
N LYS A 42 -7.33 4.50 33.09
CA LYS A 42 -8.58 5.13 32.61
C LYS A 42 -8.65 5.25 31.07
N GLY A 43 -7.54 5.05 30.39
CA GLY A 43 -7.37 5.11 28.94
C GLY A 43 -7.59 3.78 28.22
N ILE A 44 -7.76 2.66 28.92
CA ILE A 44 -7.90 1.30 28.34
C ILE A 44 -8.88 1.29 27.16
N TYR A 45 -10.14 1.71 27.37
CA TYR A 45 -11.14 1.73 26.31
C TYR A 45 -10.78 2.60 25.09
N SER A 46 -9.98 3.65 25.29
CA SER A 46 -9.53 4.50 24.18
C SER A 46 -8.46 3.80 23.35
N VAL A 47 -7.56 3.07 24.01
CA VAL A 47 -6.58 2.21 23.36
C VAL A 47 -7.28 1.06 22.63
N GLU A 48 -8.29 0.46 23.24
CA GLU A 48 -9.02 -0.64 22.60
C GLU A 48 -9.73 -0.20 21.33
N LYS A 49 -10.47 0.92 21.41
CA LYS A 49 -11.09 1.54 20.24
C LYS A 49 -10.05 1.85 19.16
N PHE A 50 -8.87 2.34 19.54
CA PHE A 50 -7.78 2.60 18.59
C PHE A 50 -7.31 1.33 17.86
N LEU A 51 -7.13 0.22 18.57
CA LEU A 51 -6.70 -1.05 17.96
C LEU A 51 -7.76 -1.62 17.01
N ILE A 52 -9.05 -1.57 17.39
CA ILE A 52 -10.17 -1.98 16.51
C ILE A 52 -10.22 -1.09 15.27
N ALA A 53 -10.22 0.23 15.45
CA ALA A 53 -10.27 1.19 14.35
C ALA A 53 -9.10 1.01 13.38
N ARG A 54 -7.88 0.81 13.90
CA ARG A 54 -6.72 0.49 13.07
C ARG A 54 -6.97 -0.78 12.25
N ARG A 55 -7.44 -1.87 12.87
CA ARG A 55 -7.73 -3.12 12.16
C ARG A 55 -8.77 -2.94 11.05
N MET A 56 -9.81 -2.14 11.29
CA MET A 56 -10.83 -1.81 10.29
C MET A 56 -10.24 -1.00 9.13
N MET A 57 -9.47 0.05 9.40
CA MET A 57 -8.85 0.90 8.38
C MET A 57 -7.94 0.11 7.43
N TYR A 58 -7.16 -0.83 7.94
CA TYR A 58 -6.32 -1.69 7.09
C TYR A 58 -7.13 -2.52 6.11
N TRP A 59 -8.30 -3.05 6.49
CA TRP A 59 -9.07 -3.89 5.57
C TRP A 59 -10.02 -3.10 4.67
N GLN A 60 -10.60 -2.03 5.19
CA GLN A 60 -11.61 -1.25 4.47
C GLN A 60 -10.98 -0.18 3.56
N VAL A 61 -9.78 0.31 3.90
CA VAL A 61 -9.11 1.38 3.16
C VAL A 61 -7.78 0.89 2.57
N TYR A 62 -6.78 0.58 3.40
CA TYR A 62 -5.41 0.39 2.90
C TYR A 62 -5.23 -0.86 2.03
N ASN A 63 -5.80 -1.99 2.44
CA ASN A 63 -5.80 -3.25 1.68
C ASN A 63 -7.11 -3.45 0.90
N HIS A 64 -7.83 -2.36 0.60
CA HIS A 64 -9.04 -2.46 -0.20
C HIS A 64 -8.70 -2.96 -1.60
N ARG A 65 -9.46 -3.94 -2.11
CA ARG A 65 -9.14 -4.62 -3.38
C ARG A 65 -8.89 -3.64 -4.55
N THR A 66 -9.70 -2.58 -4.64
CA THR A 66 -9.59 -1.59 -5.72
C THR A 66 -8.32 -0.74 -5.58
N VAL A 67 -7.86 -0.47 -4.36
CA VAL A 67 -6.58 0.23 -4.11
C VAL A 67 -5.42 -0.64 -4.57
N ILE A 68 -5.43 -1.93 -4.23
CA ILE A 68 -4.42 -2.89 -4.68
C ILE A 68 -4.40 -2.97 -6.22
N SER A 69 -5.55 -3.05 -6.87
CA SER A 69 -5.64 -3.05 -8.34
C SER A 69 -5.04 -1.77 -8.95
N ALA A 70 -5.33 -0.59 -8.39
CA ALA A 70 -4.76 0.66 -8.83
C ALA A 70 -3.23 0.73 -8.61
N GLU A 71 -2.73 0.23 -7.48
CA GLU A 71 -1.30 0.14 -7.18
C GLU A 71 -0.57 -0.75 -8.19
N LYS A 72 -1.11 -1.94 -8.50
CA LYS A 72 -0.49 -2.85 -9.48
C LYS A 72 -0.51 -2.26 -10.88
N LEU A 73 -1.58 -1.58 -11.27
CA LEU A 73 -1.66 -0.86 -12.53
C LEU A 73 -0.60 0.24 -12.63
N LEU A 74 -0.47 1.08 -11.60
CA LEU A 74 0.53 2.16 -11.56
C LEU A 74 1.95 1.60 -11.58
N THR A 75 2.20 0.53 -10.82
CA THR A 75 3.51 -0.16 -10.81
C THR A 75 3.84 -0.70 -12.19
N GLY A 76 2.89 -1.40 -12.84
CA GLY A 76 3.08 -1.93 -14.20
C GLY A 76 3.36 -0.82 -15.21
N LEU A 77 2.63 0.30 -15.13
CA LEU A 77 2.85 1.48 -15.96
C LEU A 77 4.28 2.01 -15.81
N LEU A 78 4.76 2.21 -14.57
CA LEU A 78 6.12 2.74 -14.32
C LEU A 78 7.20 1.74 -14.76
N VAL A 79 6.98 0.44 -14.55
CA VAL A 79 7.90 -0.61 -15.03
C VAL A 79 7.99 -0.56 -16.56
N ARG A 80 6.85 -0.49 -17.27
CA ARG A 80 6.86 -0.40 -18.74
C ARG A 80 7.49 0.89 -19.23
N ALA A 81 7.23 2.02 -18.56
CA ALA A 81 7.86 3.30 -18.89
C ALA A 81 9.40 3.21 -18.83
N ARG A 82 9.95 2.55 -17.81
CA ARG A 82 11.39 2.28 -17.73
C ARG A 82 11.89 1.35 -18.83
N GLN A 83 11.15 0.28 -19.14
CA GLN A 83 11.52 -0.67 -20.20
C GLN A 83 11.61 -0.01 -21.57
N VAL A 84 10.59 0.77 -21.96
CA VAL A 84 10.59 1.44 -23.27
C VAL A 84 11.62 2.56 -23.35
N THR A 85 11.85 3.27 -22.24
CA THR A 85 12.94 4.27 -22.13
C THR A 85 14.30 3.61 -22.31
N ALA A 86 14.54 2.46 -21.66
CA ALA A 86 15.76 1.68 -21.84
C ALA A 86 15.90 1.11 -23.27
N GLY A 87 14.77 0.84 -23.95
CA GLY A 87 14.71 0.46 -25.36
C GLY A 87 14.95 1.63 -26.34
N GLY A 88 15.16 2.85 -25.85
CA GLY A 88 15.48 4.04 -26.66
C GLY A 88 14.28 4.92 -27.00
N LEU A 89 13.05 4.56 -26.57
CA LEU A 89 11.89 5.43 -26.75
C LEU A 89 12.00 6.63 -25.81
N LYS A 90 11.96 7.85 -26.37
CA LYS A 90 11.99 9.07 -25.57
C LYS A 90 10.59 9.40 -25.06
N LEU A 91 10.38 9.16 -23.77
CA LEU A 91 9.13 9.51 -23.09
C LEU A 91 9.16 10.96 -22.60
N PHE A 92 8.01 11.64 -22.69
CA PHE A 92 7.80 12.90 -21.98
C PHE A 92 7.83 12.65 -20.48
N ALA A 93 8.64 13.40 -19.74
CA ALA A 93 8.67 13.39 -18.29
C ALA A 93 9.27 14.71 -17.81
N SER A 94 8.97 15.10 -16.56
CA SER A 94 9.71 16.19 -15.92
C SER A 94 11.18 15.78 -15.75
N PRO A 95 12.11 16.73 -15.61
CA PRO A 95 13.53 16.40 -15.41
C PRO A 95 13.76 15.45 -14.23
N ALA A 96 12.98 15.59 -13.15
CA ALA A 96 13.04 14.72 -11.99
C ALA A 96 12.60 13.29 -12.32
N LEU A 97 11.46 13.13 -13.02
CA LEU A 97 10.98 11.80 -13.40
C LEU A 97 11.85 11.16 -14.47
N THR A 98 12.35 11.93 -15.44
CA THR A 98 13.30 11.45 -16.47
C THR A 98 14.52 10.80 -15.84
N TRP A 99 15.06 11.39 -14.77
CA TRP A 99 16.18 10.82 -14.03
C TRP A 99 15.87 9.36 -13.66
N PHE A 100 14.82 9.12 -12.86
CA PHE A 100 14.46 7.77 -12.40
C PHE A 100 14.03 6.79 -13.52
N LEU A 101 13.62 7.29 -14.69
CA LEU A 101 13.29 6.43 -15.83
C LEU A 101 14.54 5.86 -16.52
N GLU A 102 15.67 6.57 -16.46
CA GLU A 102 16.89 6.16 -17.14
C GLU A 102 17.60 4.99 -16.42
N PRO A 103 18.13 4.01 -17.17
CA PRO A 103 18.62 2.74 -16.60
C PRO A 103 19.96 2.81 -15.83
N LYS A 104 20.45 3.97 -15.34
CA LYS A 104 21.89 4.13 -15.01
C LYS A 104 22.21 4.88 -13.71
N HIS A 105 21.57 4.57 -12.59
CA HIS A 105 21.94 5.18 -11.30
C HIS A 105 22.71 4.19 -10.44
N ASN A 106 24.00 4.04 -10.74
CA ASN A 106 24.90 3.28 -9.86
C ASN A 106 25.30 4.18 -8.67
N MET A 107 24.79 3.84 -7.48
CA MET A 107 24.79 4.67 -6.26
C MET A 107 26.09 4.54 -5.43
N ALA A 108 27.25 4.70 -6.07
CA ALA A 108 28.54 4.50 -5.41
C ALA A 108 29.17 5.78 -4.83
N SER A 109 28.85 6.98 -5.33
CA SER A 109 29.46 8.25 -4.86
C SER A 109 28.51 9.14 -4.07
N ASN A 110 29.08 10.00 -3.22
CA ASN A 110 28.33 10.98 -2.43
C ASN A 110 27.67 12.05 -3.31
N GLU A 111 28.28 12.47 -4.43
CA GLU A 111 27.64 13.42 -5.35
C GLU A 111 26.36 12.81 -5.96
N LYS A 112 26.40 11.54 -6.37
CA LYS A 112 25.21 10.85 -6.91
C LYS A 112 24.09 10.69 -5.88
N ARG A 113 24.42 10.61 -4.59
CA ARG A 113 23.42 10.63 -3.52
C ARG A 113 22.76 11.99 -3.39
N ALA A 114 23.52 13.08 -3.50
CA ALA A 114 22.96 14.43 -3.47
C ALA A 114 22.03 14.69 -4.67
N GLU A 115 22.43 14.25 -5.87
CA GLU A 115 21.59 14.30 -7.07
C GLU A 115 20.31 13.47 -6.91
N LEU A 116 20.41 12.24 -6.37
CA LEU A 116 19.24 11.42 -6.09
C LEU A 116 18.26 12.16 -5.18
N VAL A 117 18.75 12.74 -4.08
CA VAL A 117 17.90 13.45 -3.13
C VAL A 117 17.25 14.65 -3.83
N ALA A 118 18.02 15.44 -4.58
CA ALA A 118 17.50 16.60 -5.29
C ALA A 118 16.36 16.21 -6.26
N HIS A 119 16.57 15.19 -7.11
CA HIS A 119 15.54 14.71 -8.02
C HIS A 119 14.35 14.09 -7.29
N PHE A 120 14.59 13.31 -6.22
CA PHE A 120 13.50 12.71 -5.44
C PHE A 120 12.62 13.77 -4.78
N THR A 121 13.21 14.82 -4.20
CA THR A 121 12.45 15.90 -3.53
C THR A 121 11.72 16.81 -4.50
N ALA A 122 12.07 16.77 -5.78
CA ALA A 122 11.40 17.51 -6.84
C ALA A 122 10.23 16.73 -7.47
N LEU A 123 10.02 15.48 -7.07
CA LEU A 123 8.90 14.66 -7.54
C LEU A 123 7.67 14.83 -6.65
N ASP A 124 6.52 15.00 -7.29
CA ASP A 124 5.20 14.88 -6.67
C ASP A 124 4.21 14.13 -7.59
N GLU A 125 2.95 14.04 -7.16
CA GLU A 125 1.88 13.38 -7.93
C GLU A 125 1.66 13.98 -9.32
N SER A 126 1.95 15.27 -9.51
CA SER A 126 1.72 15.98 -10.77
C SER A 126 2.67 15.50 -11.87
N ASP A 127 3.90 15.09 -11.52
CA ASP A 127 4.86 14.51 -12.46
C ASP A 127 4.32 13.22 -13.07
N ILE A 128 3.81 12.33 -12.20
CA ILE A 128 3.28 11.03 -12.61
C ILE A 128 1.98 11.20 -13.39
N LEU A 129 1.08 12.07 -12.95
CA LEU A 129 -0.20 12.32 -13.62
C LEU A 129 -0.01 12.99 -14.99
N SER A 130 0.88 13.98 -15.09
CA SER A 130 1.18 14.67 -16.34
C SER A 130 1.84 13.72 -17.33
N ALA A 131 2.84 12.95 -16.89
CA ALA A 131 3.50 11.95 -17.71
C ALA A 131 2.52 10.88 -18.22
N SER A 132 1.69 10.32 -17.34
CA SER A 132 0.68 9.31 -17.70
C SER A 132 -0.30 9.83 -18.76
N LYS A 133 -0.72 11.10 -18.69
CA LYS A 133 -1.62 11.70 -19.68
C LYS A 133 -0.99 11.78 -21.07
N VAL A 134 0.28 12.15 -21.16
CA VAL A 134 1.01 12.21 -22.43
C VAL A 134 1.36 10.82 -22.95
N TRP A 135 1.65 9.87 -22.07
CA TRP A 135 2.00 8.50 -22.43
C TRP A 135 0.85 7.68 -23.02
N MET A 136 -0.39 8.16 -22.97
CA MET A 136 -1.52 7.54 -23.67
C MET A 136 -1.38 7.53 -25.20
N SER A 137 -0.42 8.27 -25.76
CA SER A 137 -0.11 8.32 -27.20
C SER A 137 1.40 8.33 -27.48
N CYS A 138 2.18 7.54 -26.73
CA CYS A 138 3.64 7.49 -26.84
C CYS A 138 4.21 6.51 -27.88
N GLY A 139 3.37 5.75 -28.57
CA GLY A 139 3.76 4.76 -29.57
C GLY A 139 4.06 3.36 -29.01
N ASP A 140 4.08 3.16 -27.70
CA ASP A 140 4.12 1.82 -27.09
C ASP A 140 2.73 1.36 -26.65
N ARG A 141 2.18 0.37 -27.36
CA ARG A 141 0.81 -0.13 -27.16
C ARG A 141 0.48 -0.49 -25.72
N VAL A 142 1.41 -1.12 -25.00
CA VAL A 142 1.19 -1.56 -23.61
C VAL A 142 1.19 -0.36 -22.67
N LEU A 143 2.18 0.53 -22.77
CA LEU A 143 2.25 1.73 -21.95
C LEU A 143 1.04 2.63 -22.19
N GLU A 144 0.62 2.81 -23.44
CA GLU A 144 -0.56 3.58 -23.79
C GLU A 144 -1.83 3.03 -23.13
N ASP A 145 -2.04 1.71 -23.17
CA ASP A 145 -3.19 1.07 -22.55
C ASP A 145 -3.17 1.18 -21.01
N LEU A 146 -2.02 0.90 -20.38
CA LEU A 146 -1.87 1.04 -18.92
C LEU A 146 -2.13 2.49 -18.46
N CYS A 147 -1.62 3.47 -19.21
CA CYS A 147 -1.87 4.89 -18.95
C CYS A 147 -3.35 5.26 -19.11
N ARG A 148 -4.02 4.80 -20.17
CA ARG A 148 -5.47 5.01 -20.36
C ARG A 148 -6.27 4.40 -19.23
N ARG A 149 -5.94 3.18 -18.81
CA ARG A 149 -6.58 2.51 -17.66
C ARG A 149 -6.42 3.31 -16.37
N PHE A 150 -5.23 3.86 -16.14
CA PHE A 150 -4.95 4.66 -14.94
C PHE A 150 -5.71 5.99 -14.97
N VAL A 151 -5.56 6.77 -16.04
CA VAL A 151 -6.16 8.11 -16.20
C VAL A 151 -7.69 8.05 -16.23
N TYR A 152 -8.29 7.08 -16.94
CA TYR A 152 -9.74 6.92 -17.01
C TYR A 152 -10.32 6.00 -15.95
N ARG A 153 -9.51 5.56 -14.98
CA ARG A 153 -9.92 4.68 -13.88
C ARG A 153 -10.55 3.37 -14.36
N ASN A 154 -10.14 2.87 -15.53
CA ASN A 154 -10.48 1.52 -16.01
C ASN A 154 -9.52 0.48 -15.40
N LEU A 155 -9.61 0.32 -14.08
CA LEU A 155 -8.72 -0.53 -13.29
C LEU A 155 -8.86 -2.02 -13.66
N LEU A 156 -7.81 -2.78 -13.40
CA LEU A 156 -7.78 -4.23 -13.54
C LEU A 156 -8.81 -4.91 -12.61
N GLY A 157 -9.30 -6.07 -13.02
CA GLY A 157 -10.05 -6.98 -12.17
C GLY A 157 -9.14 -7.52 -11.07
N ILE A 158 -9.71 -7.76 -9.89
CA ILE A 158 -8.95 -8.27 -8.76
C ILE A 158 -9.84 -9.16 -7.88
N GLU A 159 -9.27 -10.31 -7.52
CA GLU A 159 -9.85 -11.25 -6.57
C GLU A 159 -8.97 -11.35 -5.33
N LEU A 160 -9.59 -11.58 -4.17
CA LEU A 160 -8.91 -11.78 -2.89
C LEU A 160 -9.41 -13.06 -2.23
N GLN A 161 -8.50 -13.92 -1.79
CA GLN A 161 -8.83 -15.14 -1.06
C GLN A 161 -7.82 -15.43 0.06
N ARG A 162 -8.17 -16.33 0.98
CA ARG A 162 -7.34 -16.66 2.16
C ARG A 162 -6.18 -17.61 1.85
N LYS A 163 -6.24 -18.35 0.73
CA LYS A 163 -5.21 -19.29 0.29
C LYS A 163 -4.55 -18.76 -0.98
N PRO A 164 -3.30 -19.14 -1.29
CA PRO A 164 -2.70 -18.83 -2.59
C PRO A 164 -3.59 -19.30 -3.75
N PHE A 165 -3.54 -18.57 -4.86
CA PHE A 165 -4.21 -18.99 -6.09
C PHE A 165 -3.49 -20.21 -6.68
N ASP A 166 -4.26 -21.11 -7.29
CA ASP A 166 -3.72 -22.28 -7.97
C ASP A 166 -2.82 -21.86 -9.16
N PRO A 167 -1.58 -22.36 -9.28
CA PRO A 167 -0.71 -22.04 -10.42
C PRO A 167 -1.32 -22.34 -11.79
N GLU A 168 -2.14 -23.39 -11.92
CA GLU A 168 -2.83 -23.72 -13.17
C GLU A 168 -3.84 -22.62 -13.51
N ARG A 169 -4.62 -22.16 -12.52
CA ARG A 169 -5.55 -21.04 -12.69
C ARG A 169 -4.84 -19.77 -13.12
N VAL A 170 -3.69 -19.46 -12.51
CA VAL A 170 -2.88 -18.29 -12.90
C VAL A 170 -2.42 -18.43 -14.36
N THR A 171 -1.90 -19.59 -14.75
CA THR A 171 -1.44 -19.87 -16.12
C THR A 171 -2.57 -19.73 -17.14
N VAL A 172 -3.77 -20.25 -16.84
CA VAL A 172 -4.95 -20.07 -17.70
C VAL A 172 -5.33 -18.60 -17.84
N THR A 173 -5.27 -17.84 -16.75
CA THR A 173 -5.54 -16.39 -16.73
C THR A 173 -4.54 -15.62 -17.58
N GLU A 174 -3.25 -15.94 -17.45
CA GLU A 174 -2.16 -15.39 -18.26
C GLU A 174 -2.34 -15.66 -19.75
N ASN A 175 -2.64 -16.92 -20.13
CA ASN A 175 -2.83 -17.31 -21.52
C ASN A 175 -4.04 -16.60 -22.15
N ARG A 176 -5.15 -16.48 -21.43
CA ARG A 176 -6.31 -15.70 -21.88
C ARG A 176 -5.99 -14.22 -22.07
N ALA A 177 -5.21 -13.64 -21.15
CA ALA A 177 -4.77 -12.25 -21.28
C ALA A 177 -3.87 -12.06 -22.50
N LYS A 178 -2.93 -12.99 -22.77
CA LYS A 178 -2.10 -12.99 -23.98
C LYS A 178 -2.95 -12.98 -25.25
N GLU A 179 -3.93 -13.87 -25.32
CA GLU A 179 -4.77 -14.04 -26.50
C GLU A 179 -5.66 -12.81 -26.75
N ILE A 180 -6.41 -12.36 -25.74
CA ILE A 180 -7.41 -11.29 -25.90
C ILE A 180 -6.76 -9.92 -26.12
N LEU A 181 -5.63 -9.65 -25.47
CA LEU A 181 -4.94 -8.37 -25.57
C LEU A 181 -3.74 -8.41 -26.52
N GLY A 182 -3.44 -9.56 -27.15
CA GLY A 182 -2.27 -9.72 -28.02
C GLY A 182 -0.95 -9.40 -27.32
N LEU A 183 -0.78 -9.84 -26.05
CA LEU A 183 0.41 -9.54 -25.25
C LEU A 183 1.55 -10.51 -25.54
N LYS A 184 2.79 -10.01 -25.47
CA LYS A 184 4.00 -10.85 -25.41
C LYS A 184 4.19 -11.42 -24.00
N ASP A 185 5.01 -12.46 -23.88
CA ASP A 185 5.28 -13.14 -22.61
C ASP A 185 5.81 -12.21 -21.51
N ASP A 186 6.66 -11.26 -21.86
CA ASP A 186 7.22 -10.26 -20.95
C ASP A 186 6.21 -9.18 -20.53
N GLU A 187 5.15 -8.98 -21.32
CA GLU A 187 4.11 -7.96 -21.09
C GLU A 187 2.99 -8.46 -20.17
N VAL A 188 2.75 -9.78 -20.11
CA VAL A 188 1.66 -10.37 -19.32
C VAL A 188 1.72 -10.00 -17.84
N ARG A 189 2.92 -9.99 -17.25
CA ARG A 189 3.10 -9.69 -15.82
C ARG A 189 2.65 -8.29 -15.41
N LEU A 190 2.55 -7.37 -16.37
CA LEU A 190 2.04 -6.01 -16.17
C LEU A 190 0.52 -5.99 -15.98
N TYR A 191 -0.16 -7.04 -16.43
CA TYR A 191 -1.62 -7.18 -16.42
C TYR A 191 -2.11 -8.27 -15.47
N VAL A 192 -1.40 -9.39 -15.43
CA VAL A 192 -1.71 -10.54 -14.59
C VAL A 192 -0.61 -10.72 -13.56
N ASN A 193 -0.95 -10.56 -12.29
CA ASN A 193 -0.02 -10.77 -11.19
C ASN A 193 -0.72 -11.29 -9.95
N THR A 194 0.05 -12.02 -9.13
CA THR A 194 -0.36 -12.51 -7.83
C THR A 194 0.56 -11.99 -6.75
N GLY A 195 0.08 -12.03 -5.52
CA GLY A 195 0.84 -11.67 -4.33
C GLY A 195 -0.03 -11.76 -3.10
N ASP A 196 0.48 -11.27 -1.98
CA ASP A 196 -0.27 -11.21 -0.74
C ASP A 196 -0.33 -9.80 -0.17
N VAL A 197 -1.42 -9.54 0.53
CA VAL A 197 -1.57 -8.42 1.45
C VAL A 197 -1.90 -8.98 2.82
N TYR A 198 -1.30 -8.42 3.85
CA TYR A 198 -1.56 -8.86 5.21
C TYR A 198 -1.85 -7.67 6.11
N ASN A 199 -2.55 -7.97 7.20
CA ASN A 199 -2.70 -7.05 8.32
C ASN A 199 -2.23 -7.78 9.58
N GLN A 200 -1.36 -7.12 10.33
CA GLN A 200 -0.90 -7.57 11.62
C GLN A 200 -0.90 -6.39 12.59
N THR A 201 -1.65 -6.51 13.69
CA THR A 201 -1.76 -5.43 14.67
C THR A 201 -0.49 -5.34 15.52
N TYR A 202 0.01 -6.48 16.00
CA TYR A 202 1.29 -6.58 16.70
C TYR A 202 2.21 -7.52 15.94
N ALA A 203 3.32 -7.00 15.42
CA ALA A 203 4.38 -7.85 14.87
C ALA A 203 5.30 -8.32 16.02
N PRO A 204 5.89 -9.52 15.94
CA PRO A 204 6.83 -10.00 16.95
C PRO A 204 7.97 -8.98 17.15
N GLY A 205 8.20 -8.57 18.41
CA GLY A 205 9.23 -7.57 18.75
C GLY A 205 8.83 -6.10 18.55
N THR A 206 7.57 -5.80 18.21
CA THR A 206 7.08 -4.40 18.17
C THR A 206 6.66 -3.88 19.55
N PRO A 207 6.67 -2.55 19.79
CA PRO A 207 6.34 -1.98 21.09
C PRO A 207 4.91 -2.32 21.51
N GLU A 208 4.80 -2.99 22.65
CA GLU A 208 3.57 -3.25 23.40
C GLU A 208 2.91 -1.94 23.86
N VAL A 209 1.57 -1.87 23.82
CA VAL A 209 0.86 -0.74 24.43
C VAL A 209 0.70 -1.03 25.90
N ARG A 210 1.49 -0.34 26.72
CA ARG A 210 1.53 -0.56 28.17
C ARG A 210 0.53 0.33 28.91
N ILE A 211 -0.15 -0.26 29.87
CA ILE A 211 -1.12 0.37 30.76
C ILE A 211 -0.51 0.52 32.16
N LEU A 212 -0.51 1.74 32.69
CA LEU A 212 -0.16 2.05 34.07
C LEU A 212 -1.37 1.88 34.97
N LEU A 213 -1.33 0.86 35.83
CA LEU A 213 -2.38 0.54 36.79
C LEU A 213 -2.28 1.43 38.03
N LYS A 214 -3.39 1.60 38.76
CA LYS A 214 -3.45 2.38 40.01
C LYS A 214 -2.46 1.92 41.09
N ASN A 215 -2.06 0.64 41.07
CA ASN A 215 -1.07 0.10 42.00
C ASN A 215 0.39 0.44 41.61
N GLY A 216 0.60 1.23 40.56
CA GLY A 216 1.92 1.63 40.06
C GLY A 216 2.60 0.61 39.15
N THR A 217 1.99 -0.56 38.92
CA THR A 217 2.53 -1.58 38.00
C THR A 217 2.12 -1.31 36.56
N THR A 218 2.95 -1.73 35.60
CA THR A 218 2.64 -1.62 34.17
C THR A 218 2.35 -3.00 33.58
N ARG A 219 1.26 -3.12 32.82
CA ARG A 219 0.90 -4.35 32.08
C ARG A 219 0.66 -4.05 30.61
N ASP A 220 0.79 -5.05 29.74
CA ASP A 220 0.38 -4.92 28.34
C ASP A 220 -1.16 -4.87 28.22
N ILE A 221 -1.66 -4.16 27.22
CA ILE A 221 -3.09 -4.02 26.95
C ILE A 221 -3.79 -5.38 26.80
N THR A 222 -3.17 -6.40 26.19
CA THR A 222 -3.79 -7.73 26.04
C THR A 222 -3.92 -8.48 27.36
N ALA A 223 -3.23 -8.05 28.42
CA ALA A 223 -3.32 -8.66 29.74
C ALA A 223 -4.36 -7.98 30.65
N VAL A 224 -4.95 -6.86 30.21
CA VAL A 224 -5.91 -6.06 31.00
C VAL A 224 -7.20 -5.74 30.27
N SER A 225 -7.23 -5.90 28.94
CA SER A 225 -8.41 -5.70 28.10
C SER A 225 -9.28 -6.95 28.07
N ASP A 226 -10.58 -6.79 28.28
CA ASP A 226 -11.56 -7.88 28.14
C ASP A 226 -11.91 -8.19 26.66
N LEU A 227 -11.66 -7.25 25.74
CA LEU A 227 -12.02 -7.36 24.32
C LEU A 227 -11.03 -8.14 23.45
N PHE A 228 -9.78 -8.28 23.88
CA PHE A 228 -8.73 -8.84 23.05
C PHE A 228 -8.08 -10.02 23.71
N ASP A 229 -8.22 -11.17 23.07
CA ASP A 229 -7.28 -12.25 23.28
C ASP A 229 -5.95 -11.91 22.60
N LYS A 230 -4.83 -12.26 23.24
CA LYS A 230 -3.47 -11.95 22.75
C LYS A 230 -3.25 -12.50 21.34
N ASP A 231 -3.85 -13.65 21.05
CA ASP A 231 -3.78 -14.32 19.77
C ASP A 231 -4.56 -13.57 18.68
N ALA A 232 -5.76 -13.04 18.99
CA ALA A 232 -6.62 -12.37 18.02
C ALA A 232 -6.05 -11.05 17.48
N LEU A 233 -5.16 -10.40 18.23
CA LEU A 233 -4.45 -9.18 17.83
C LEU A 233 -3.10 -9.44 17.15
N SER A 234 -2.46 -10.56 17.47
CA SER A 234 -1.13 -10.92 16.97
C SER A 234 -1.20 -11.78 15.70
N GLU A 235 -2.36 -12.41 15.42
CA GLU A 235 -2.59 -13.21 14.23
C GLU A 235 -2.40 -12.38 12.95
N LYS A 236 -1.45 -12.82 12.12
CA LYS A 236 -1.24 -12.27 10.79
C LYS A 236 -2.35 -12.78 9.86
N VAL A 237 -3.29 -11.90 9.52
CA VAL A 237 -4.35 -12.24 8.56
C VAL A 237 -3.86 -11.90 7.16
N THR A 238 -3.55 -12.92 6.38
CA THR A 238 -3.08 -12.81 4.99
C THR A 238 -4.22 -13.04 4.01
N ARG A 239 -4.28 -12.23 2.95
CA ARG A 239 -5.11 -12.48 1.76
C ARG A 239 -4.22 -12.44 0.53
N TYR A 240 -4.38 -13.42 -0.33
CA TYR A 240 -3.72 -13.50 -1.62
C TYR A 240 -4.59 -12.83 -2.67
N TYR A 241 -3.96 -12.07 -3.56
CA TYR A 241 -4.63 -11.44 -4.68
C TYR A 241 -4.26 -12.06 -6.02
N LEU A 242 -5.19 -12.00 -6.97
CA LEU A 242 -4.97 -12.23 -8.40
C LEU A 242 -5.54 -11.03 -9.13
N CYS A 243 -4.67 -10.26 -9.78
CA CYS A 243 -5.01 -9.11 -10.61
C CYS A 243 -5.02 -9.56 -12.07
N TYR A 244 -5.96 -9.07 -12.88
CA TYR A 244 -6.10 -9.45 -14.28
C TYR A 244 -6.94 -8.45 -15.10
N PRO A 245 -6.82 -8.40 -16.44
CA PRO A 245 -7.70 -7.60 -17.29
C PRO A 245 -9.15 -8.09 -17.21
N LYS A 246 -10.12 -7.20 -16.96
CA LYS A 246 -11.55 -7.58 -16.82
C LYS A 246 -12.12 -8.22 -18.09
N GLU A 247 -11.51 -7.95 -19.24
CA GLU A 247 -11.88 -8.43 -20.56
C GLU A 247 -11.80 -9.95 -20.68
N ILE A 248 -10.94 -10.62 -19.90
CA ILE A 248 -10.77 -12.08 -19.96
C ILE A 248 -11.88 -12.88 -19.25
N MET A 249 -12.77 -12.17 -18.53
CA MET A 249 -13.91 -12.75 -17.81
C MET A 249 -15.23 -12.57 -18.57
N LYS A 250 -15.21 -11.92 -19.73
CA LYS A 250 -16.34 -11.82 -20.66
C LYS A 250 -16.34 -13.00 -21.61
#